data_AF-A0A7W9DVH2-F1
#
_entry.id   AF-A0A7W9DVH2-F1
#
_cell.length_a   1.000
_cell.length_b   1.000
_cell.length_c   1.000
_cell.angle_alpha   90.00
_cell.angle_beta   90.00
_cell.angle_gamma   90.00
#
_symmetry.space_group_name_H-M   'P 1'
#
loop_
_entity.id
_entity.type
_entity.pdbx_description
1 polymer ?
#
loop_
_entity_poly.entity_id
_entity_poly.type
_entity_poly.pdbx_seq_one_letter_code
_entity_poly.pdbx_strand_id
1 'polypeptide(L)'
;MTESVHTVPAMPAARPPGCPFDPPAELLQAREHGPISRFPFPDGHQGRLITGYDLVRSVLADPRFSARKELMRHHPLIDYGDIEVPPAPPGEFLLMDEPRHGRYRKPLIGKFTVRRMRALTERVEQITADHLDAMEKAGPPVDLVTAFAKPVPAIVICWGCRTRTGASSRSTSTSSSAERSATRS
;
A
#
# COMPACT_ATOMS: atom_id res chain seq x y z
N MET A 1 17.93 31.89 -23.97
CA MET A 1 16.75 31.46 -24.74
C MET A 1 15.86 30.69 -23.79
N THR A 2 14.69 31.23 -23.45
CA THR A 2 13.79 30.66 -22.45
C THR A 2 13.12 29.45 -23.08
N GLU A 3 13.68 28.26 -22.85
CA GLU A 3 13.10 27.01 -23.32
C GLU A 3 11.69 26.89 -22.72
N SER A 4 10.68 26.93 -23.58
CA SER A 4 9.28 26.86 -23.18
C SER A 4 9.01 25.48 -22.63
N VAL A 5 9.05 25.33 -21.31
CA VAL A 5 8.74 24.08 -20.62
C VAL A 5 7.33 23.63 -21.02
N HIS A 6 7.23 22.42 -21.59
CA HIS A 6 5.98 21.79 -22.00
C HIS A 6 4.96 21.78 -20.84
N THR A 7 3.68 21.90 -21.14
CA THR A 7 2.60 21.99 -20.14
C THR A 7 1.62 20.85 -20.33
N VAL A 8 1.35 20.11 -19.24
CA VAL A 8 0.30 19.08 -19.19
C VAL A 8 -0.90 19.69 -18.47
N PRO A 9 -2.07 19.86 -19.14
CA PRO A 9 -3.15 20.72 -18.65
C PRO A 9 -3.97 20.12 -17.49
N ALA A 10 -3.98 18.80 -17.35
CA ALA A 10 -4.67 18.07 -16.30
C ALA A 10 -4.03 16.70 -16.12
N MET A 11 -4.26 16.04 -14.99
CA MET A 11 -3.66 14.73 -14.73
C MET A 11 -4.18 13.71 -15.76
N PRO A 12 -3.32 13.13 -16.63
CA PRO A 12 -3.77 12.16 -17.60
C PRO A 12 -4.18 10.86 -16.89
N ALA A 13 -5.41 10.42 -17.13
CA ALA A 13 -5.96 9.19 -16.55
C ALA A 13 -6.50 8.21 -17.60
N ALA A 14 -6.77 8.69 -18.82
CA ALA A 14 -7.32 7.87 -19.90
C ALA A 14 -6.24 6.94 -20.47
N ARG A 15 -6.56 5.65 -20.58
CA ARG A 15 -5.68 4.67 -21.24
C ARG A 15 -5.98 4.57 -22.73
N PRO A 16 -4.97 4.29 -23.58
CA PRO A 16 -5.21 4.09 -25.00
C PRO A 16 -6.17 2.92 -25.26
N PRO A 17 -7.12 3.05 -26.21
CA PRO A 17 -8.01 1.95 -26.59
C PRO A 17 -7.21 0.72 -27.03
N GLY A 18 -7.65 -0.46 -26.59
CA GLY A 18 -6.97 -1.73 -26.89
C GLY A 18 -5.67 -1.99 -26.14
N CYS A 19 -5.17 -1.03 -25.34
CA CYS A 19 -3.91 -1.15 -24.60
C CYS A 19 -4.14 -0.98 -23.09
N PRO A 20 -4.78 -1.95 -22.41
CA PRO A 20 -5.18 -1.79 -21.00
C PRO A 20 -4.02 -1.72 -20.02
N PHE A 21 -2.81 -2.14 -20.41
CA PHE A 21 -1.61 -2.12 -19.57
C PHE A 21 -0.72 -0.89 -19.78
N ASP A 22 -0.93 -0.15 -20.86
CA ASP A 22 -0.13 1.03 -21.16
C ASP A 22 -0.54 2.22 -20.29
N PRO A 23 0.40 3.13 -19.99
CA PRO A 23 0.08 4.40 -19.36
C PRO A 23 -0.70 5.30 -20.33
N PRO A 24 -1.35 6.36 -19.81
CA PRO A 24 -1.90 7.44 -20.64
C PRO A 24 -0.88 8.00 -21.64
N ALA A 25 -1.31 8.17 -22.89
CA ALA A 25 -0.44 8.61 -23.98
C ALA A 25 0.19 9.99 -23.72
N GLU A 26 -0.53 10.85 -23.01
CA GLU A 26 -0.10 12.21 -22.67
C GLU A 26 1.10 12.19 -21.72
N LEU A 27 1.26 11.17 -20.86
CA LEU A 27 2.45 11.02 -20.03
C LEU A 27 3.68 10.63 -20.86
N LEU A 28 3.47 9.82 -21.91
CA LEU A 28 4.52 9.44 -22.84
C LEU A 28 4.95 10.65 -23.69
N GLN A 29 3.99 11.39 -24.25
CA GLN A 29 4.26 12.63 -24.99
C GLN A 29 4.94 13.68 -24.12
N ALA A 30 4.52 13.86 -22.86
CA ALA A 30 5.17 14.80 -21.95
C ALA A 30 6.64 14.45 -21.71
N ARG A 31 6.98 13.15 -21.68
CA ARG A 31 8.36 12.68 -21.53
C ARG A 31 9.23 12.98 -22.76
N GLU A 32 8.65 12.99 -23.96
CA GLU A 32 9.37 13.35 -25.20
C GLU A 32 9.83 14.81 -25.21
N HIS A 33 9.08 15.70 -24.56
CA HIS A 33 9.41 17.12 -24.43
C HIS A 33 10.42 17.44 -23.31
N GLY A 34 10.80 16.44 -22.51
CA GLY A 34 11.75 16.60 -21.42
C GLY A 34 11.31 15.92 -20.12
N PRO A 35 12.18 15.91 -19.09
CA PRO A 35 11.92 15.19 -17.85
C PRO A 35 10.91 15.91 -16.93
N ILE A 36 10.62 17.19 -17.19
CA ILE A 36 9.71 18.04 -16.40
C ILE A 36 8.74 18.77 -17.32
N SER A 37 7.47 18.73 -16.98
CA SER A 37 6.42 19.58 -17.55
C SER A 37 5.82 20.49 -16.48
N ARG A 38 5.28 21.65 -16.89
CA ARG A 38 4.38 22.46 -16.06
C ARG A 38 3.08 21.70 -15.86
N PHE A 39 2.53 21.79 -14.66
CA PHE A 39 1.28 21.12 -14.31
C PHE A 39 0.42 22.07 -13.47
N PRO A 40 -0.67 22.62 -14.03
CA PRO A 40 -1.66 23.35 -13.26
C PRO A 40 -2.52 22.35 -12.49
N PHE A 41 -2.49 22.46 -11.17
CA PHE A 41 -3.34 21.67 -10.28
C PHE A 41 -4.80 22.15 -10.38
N PRO A 42 -5.78 21.29 -10.02
CA PRO A 42 -7.20 21.66 -10.03
C PRO A 42 -7.54 22.90 -9.19
N ASP A 43 -6.79 23.14 -8.11
CA ASP A 43 -6.91 24.31 -7.22
C ASP A 43 -6.24 25.59 -7.76
N GLY A 44 -5.74 25.55 -9.00
CA GLY A 44 -5.03 26.66 -9.66
C GLY A 44 -3.54 26.74 -9.35
N HIS A 45 -3.00 25.90 -8.45
CA HIS A 45 -1.58 25.90 -8.11
C HIS A 45 -0.70 25.50 -9.30
N GLN A 46 0.38 26.25 -9.52
CA GLN A 46 1.29 26.02 -10.64
C GLN A 46 2.47 25.13 -10.23
N GLY A 47 2.24 23.82 -10.28
CA GLY A 47 3.27 22.84 -9.94
C GLY A 47 4.05 22.30 -11.14
N ARG A 48 4.61 21.10 -10.95
CA ARG A 48 5.44 20.41 -11.94
C ARG A 48 5.05 18.93 -11.99
N LEU A 49 5.05 18.38 -13.19
CA LEU A 49 4.94 16.94 -13.44
C LEU A 49 6.30 16.43 -13.89
N ILE A 50 6.78 15.36 -13.24
CA ILE A 50 8.07 14.74 -13.55
C ILE A 50 7.82 13.35 -14.13
N THR A 51 8.25 13.13 -15.36
CA THR A 51 8.09 11.85 -16.08
C THR A 51 9.42 11.17 -16.37
N GLY A 52 10.55 11.90 -16.25
CA GLY A 52 11.89 11.36 -16.46
C GLY A 52 12.37 10.49 -15.30
N TYR A 53 12.73 9.23 -15.58
CA TYR A 53 13.10 8.23 -14.56
C TYR A 53 14.19 8.71 -13.60
N ASP A 54 15.33 9.21 -14.11
CA ASP A 54 16.44 9.63 -13.27
C ASP A 54 16.07 10.80 -12.36
N LEU A 55 15.26 11.72 -12.89
CA LEU A 55 14.80 12.87 -12.13
C LEU A 55 13.78 12.46 -11.06
N VAL A 56 12.80 11.61 -11.39
CA VAL A 56 11.88 11.02 -10.40
C VAL A 56 12.67 10.33 -9.28
N ARG A 57 13.66 9.51 -9.63
CA ARG A 57 14.51 8.82 -8.65
C ARG A 57 15.26 9.81 -7.75
N SER A 58 15.77 10.89 -8.30
CA SER A 58 16.50 11.91 -7.53
C SER A 58 15.57 12.66 -6.57
N VAL A 59 14.38 13.05 -7.03
CA VAL A 59 13.35 13.75 -6.22
C VAL A 59 12.85 12.88 -5.08
N LEU A 60 12.56 11.60 -5.35
CA LEU A 60 12.11 10.65 -4.33
C LEU A 60 13.19 10.29 -3.30
N ALA A 61 14.47 10.53 -3.61
CA ALA A 61 15.60 10.28 -2.72
C ALA A 61 16.05 11.53 -1.95
N ASP A 62 15.59 12.71 -2.35
CA ASP A 62 16.05 13.98 -1.81
C ASP A 62 15.21 14.41 -0.59
N PRO A 63 15.84 14.61 0.59
CA PRO A 63 15.12 14.93 1.83
C PRO A 63 14.49 16.34 1.84
N ARG A 64 14.74 17.16 0.82
CA ARG A 64 14.08 18.47 0.65
C ARG A 64 12.62 18.34 0.22
N PHE A 65 12.22 17.20 -0.34
CA PHE A 65 10.84 16.93 -0.68
C PHE A 65 10.11 16.26 0.49
N SER A 66 8.94 16.76 0.81
CA SER A 66 8.11 16.28 1.91
C SER A 66 7.03 15.32 1.42
N ALA A 67 6.77 14.28 2.20
CA ALA A 67 5.63 13.38 2.04
C ALA A 67 4.50 13.66 3.06
N ARG A 68 4.59 14.76 3.83
CA ARG A 68 3.62 15.10 4.87
C ARG A 68 2.26 15.40 4.27
N LYS A 69 1.26 14.63 4.69
CA LYS A 69 -0.13 14.73 4.22
C LYS A 69 -0.68 16.15 4.29
N GLU A 70 -0.39 16.85 5.39
CA GLU A 70 -0.87 18.22 5.66
C GLU A 70 -0.17 19.30 4.83
N LEU A 71 0.99 18.98 4.22
CA LEU A 71 1.70 19.88 3.30
C LEU A 71 1.33 19.63 1.84
N MET A 72 0.79 18.45 1.53
CA MET A 72 0.29 18.08 0.20
C MET A 72 -1.09 18.69 -0.07
N ARG A 73 -1.20 20.02 0.05
CA ARG A 73 -2.46 20.77 -0.19
C ARG A 73 -2.91 20.68 -1.65
N HIS A 74 -1.95 20.61 -2.57
CA HIS A 74 -2.20 20.55 -4.00
C HIS A 74 -2.29 19.09 -4.44
N HIS A 75 -3.50 18.60 -4.69
CA HIS A 75 -3.74 17.22 -5.11
C HIS A 75 -4.04 17.15 -6.61
N PRO A 76 -3.39 16.25 -7.38
CA PRO A 76 -3.45 16.28 -8.85
C PRO A 76 -4.83 15.99 -9.44
N LEU A 77 -5.77 15.47 -8.64
CA LEU A 77 -7.11 15.07 -9.08
C LEU A 77 -8.25 15.74 -8.31
N ILE A 78 -7.98 16.34 -7.15
CA ILE A 78 -9.03 16.80 -6.22
C ILE A 78 -8.64 18.21 -5.80
N ASP A 79 -9.58 19.14 -5.92
CA ASP A 79 -9.49 20.43 -5.25
C ASP A 79 -10.05 20.27 -3.84
N TYR A 80 -9.19 20.38 -2.83
CA TYR A 80 -9.59 20.30 -1.43
C TYR A 80 -10.19 21.63 -0.92
N GLY A 81 -10.07 22.73 -1.67
CA GLY A 81 -10.46 24.07 -1.23
C GLY A 81 -9.79 24.42 0.11
N ASP A 82 -10.59 24.96 1.04
CA ASP A 82 -10.13 25.36 2.37
C ASP A 82 -10.13 24.22 3.41
N ILE A 83 -10.33 22.97 3.00
CA ILE A 83 -10.36 21.83 3.93
C ILE A 83 -8.97 21.63 4.54
N GLU A 84 -8.89 21.75 5.86
CA GLU A 84 -7.67 21.46 6.59
C GLU A 84 -7.41 19.94 6.63
N VAL A 85 -6.31 19.52 6.05
CA VAL A 85 -5.89 18.11 6.03
C VAL A 85 -5.11 17.81 7.32
N PRO A 86 -5.61 16.91 8.20
CA PRO A 86 -4.92 16.60 9.43
C PRO A 86 -3.60 15.86 9.15
N PRO A 87 -2.62 15.96 10.06
CA PRO A 87 -1.39 15.17 9.97
C PRO A 87 -1.66 13.66 9.93
N ALA A 88 -0.69 12.91 9.43
CA ALA A 88 -0.78 11.46 9.35
C ALA A 88 -1.03 10.82 10.74
N PRO A 89 -2.05 9.94 10.89
CA PRO A 89 -2.33 9.23 12.12
C PRO A 89 -1.18 8.27 12.50
N PRO A 90 -1.11 7.85 13.78
CA PRO A 90 -0.12 6.87 14.22
C PRO A 90 -0.15 5.59 13.39
N GLY A 91 1.02 5.17 12.88
CA GLY A 91 1.15 3.99 12.03
C GLY A 91 1.18 4.27 10.52
N GLU A 92 0.66 5.43 10.07
CA GLU A 92 0.72 5.86 8.67
C GLU A 92 2.03 6.61 8.38
N PHE A 93 3.16 5.94 8.61
CA PHE A 93 4.48 6.58 8.53
C PHE A 93 4.92 6.92 7.10
N LEU A 94 4.22 6.42 6.07
CA LEU A 94 4.48 6.76 4.66
C LEU A 94 4.20 8.23 4.34
N LEU A 95 3.34 8.88 5.13
CA LEU A 95 2.96 10.28 4.97
C LEU A 95 3.62 11.18 6.03
N MET A 96 4.85 10.82 6.43
CA MET A 96 5.65 11.54 7.42
C MET A 96 7.05 11.77 6.88
N ASP A 97 7.70 12.84 7.33
CA ASP A 97 9.12 13.08 7.06
C ASP A 97 10.02 12.60 8.22
N GLU A 98 11.34 12.62 8.00
CA GLU A 98 12.31 12.46 9.07
C GLU A 98 12.17 13.56 10.14
N PRO A 99 12.45 13.28 11.44
CA PRO A 99 12.92 12.00 12.00
C PRO A 99 11.78 11.01 12.35
N ARG A 100 10.51 11.40 12.18
CA ARG A 100 9.35 10.59 12.59
C ARG A 100 9.22 9.34 11.71
N HIS A 101 9.36 9.50 10.41
CA HIS A 101 9.40 8.37 9.46
C HIS A 101 10.50 7.36 9.84
N GLY A 102 11.72 7.81 10.08
CA GLY A 102 12.84 6.94 10.44
C GLY A 102 12.64 6.18 11.74
N ARG A 103 11.93 6.77 12.71
CA ARG A 103 11.56 6.09 13.97
C ARG A 103 10.68 4.85 13.73
N TYR A 104 9.77 4.91 12.76
CA TYR A 104 8.94 3.76 12.36
C TYR A 104 9.69 2.81 11.42
N ARG A 105 10.41 3.35 10.44
CA ARG A 105 11.09 2.55 9.41
C ARG A 105 12.20 1.67 9.97
N LYS A 106 13.02 2.18 10.89
CA LYS A 106 14.18 1.47 11.46
C LYS A 106 13.83 0.10 12.08
N PRO A 107 12.83 -0.04 12.98
CA PRO A 107 12.46 -1.35 13.52
C PRO A 107 11.76 -2.26 12.49
N LEU A 108 11.05 -1.69 11.50
CA LEU A 108 10.27 -2.45 10.52
C LEU A 108 11.15 -3.04 9.40
N ILE A 109 12.16 -2.32 8.90
CA ILE A 109 12.93 -2.76 7.73
C ILE A 109 13.62 -4.11 7.95
N GLY A 110 14.07 -4.40 9.17
CA GLY A 110 14.65 -5.69 9.54
C GLY A 110 13.66 -6.86 9.46
N LYS A 111 12.35 -6.61 9.48
CA LYS A 111 11.27 -7.61 9.36
C LYS A 111 10.98 -7.96 7.90
N PHE A 112 11.23 -7.05 6.97
CA PHE A 112 10.98 -7.18 5.53
C PHE A 112 12.25 -7.45 4.71
N THR A 113 13.28 -8.07 5.32
CA THR A 113 14.50 -8.45 4.58
C THR A 113 14.24 -9.61 3.64
N VAL A 114 15.00 -9.70 2.54
CA VAL A 114 14.92 -10.80 1.56
C VAL A 114 14.99 -12.17 2.24
N ARG A 115 15.89 -12.34 3.22
CA ARG A 115 16.02 -13.59 3.99
C ARG A 115 14.73 -13.96 4.73
N ARG A 116 14.05 -13.00 5.35
CA ARG A 116 12.79 -13.24 6.06
C ARG A 116 11.63 -13.48 5.10
N MET A 117 11.60 -12.77 3.97
CA MET A 117 10.59 -12.99 2.94
C MET A 117 10.72 -14.37 2.29
N ARG A 118 11.94 -14.87 2.06
CA ARG A 118 12.17 -16.25 1.59
C ARG A 118 11.68 -17.31 2.56
N ALA A 119 11.69 -17.05 3.87
CA ALA A 119 11.12 -17.97 4.85
C ALA A 119 9.59 -18.06 4.79
N LEU A 120 8.93 -17.18 4.02
CA LEU A 120 7.49 -17.22 3.79
C LEU A 120 7.13 -18.03 2.53
N THR A 121 8.11 -18.39 1.68
CA THR A 121 7.89 -19.01 0.37
C THR A 121 7.02 -20.25 0.44
N GLU A 122 7.38 -21.23 1.28
CA GLU A 122 6.59 -22.46 1.44
C GLU A 122 5.14 -22.18 1.85
N ARG A 123 4.92 -21.17 2.70
CA ARG A 123 3.56 -20.83 3.12
C ARG A 123 2.77 -20.15 2.00
N VAL A 124 3.42 -19.29 1.22
CA VAL A 124 2.80 -18.66 0.04
C VAL A 124 2.43 -19.72 -0.99
N GLU A 125 3.32 -20.67 -1.26
CA GLU A 125 3.06 -21.81 -2.16
C GLU A 125 1.85 -22.62 -1.72
N GLN A 126 1.75 -22.94 -0.42
CA GLN A 126 0.57 -23.63 0.10
C GLN A 126 -0.73 -22.82 -0.08
N ILE A 127 -0.72 -21.53 0.27
CA ILE A 127 -1.91 -20.66 0.13
C ILE A 127 -2.34 -20.60 -1.34
N THR A 128 -1.38 -20.47 -2.25
CA THR A 128 -1.61 -20.46 -3.69
C THR A 128 -2.20 -21.79 -4.16
N ALA A 129 -1.62 -22.93 -3.77
CA ALA A 129 -2.13 -24.26 -4.12
C ALA A 129 -3.57 -24.46 -3.61
N ASP A 130 -3.86 -24.11 -2.36
CA ASP A 130 -5.20 -24.22 -1.77
C ASP A 130 -6.26 -23.45 -2.60
N HIS A 131 -5.90 -22.28 -3.14
CA HIS A 131 -6.82 -21.48 -3.96
C HIS A 131 -6.97 -22.04 -5.38
N LEU A 132 -5.90 -22.59 -5.95
CA LEU A 132 -5.96 -23.27 -7.26
C LEU A 132 -6.83 -24.52 -7.18
N ASP A 133 -6.67 -25.35 -6.15
CA ASP A 133 -7.50 -26.53 -5.91
C ASP A 133 -8.97 -26.16 -5.74
N ALA A 134 -9.26 -25.06 -5.05
CA ALA A 134 -10.62 -24.57 -4.87
C ALA A 134 -11.24 -24.11 -6.19
N MET A 135 -10.47 -23.43 -7.05
CA MET A 135 -10.90 -23.00 -8.38
C MET A 135 -11.16 -24.21 -9.31
N GLU A 136 -10.28 -25.21 -9.29
CA GLU A 136 -10.45 -26.42 -10.09
C GLU A 136 -11.74 -27.16 -9.69
N LYS A 137 -12.00 -27.31 -8.40
CA LYS A 137 -13.23 -27.95 -7.88
C LYS A 137 -14.50 -27.17 -8.22
N ALA A 138 -14.44 -25.85 -8.25
CA ALA A 138 -15.58 -25.01 -8.61
C ALA A 138 -15.96 -25.16 -10.10
N GLY A 139 -14.98 -25.48 -10.95
CA GLY A 139 -15.15 -25.62 -12.40
C GLY A 139 -15.33 -24.27 -13.11
N PRO A 140 -15.23 -24.26 -14.46
CA PRO A 140 -15.41 -23.03 -15.24
C PRO A 140 -16.89 -22.64 -15.38
N PRO A 141 -17.22 -21.33 -15.48
CA PRO A 141 -16.31 -20.18 -15.41
C PRO A 141 -16.00 -19.75 -13.96
N VAL A 142 -14.77 -19.25 -13.74
CA VAL A 142 -14.33 -18.70 -12.44
C VAL A 142 -13.72 -17.31 -12.63
N ASP A 143 -14.05 -16.37 -11.73
CA ASP A 143 -13.41 -15.05 -11.69
C ASP A 143 -12.09 -15.12 -10.90
N LEU A 144 -10.97 -14.98 -11.62
CA LEU A 144 -9.62 -15.01 -11.04
C LEU A 144 -9.41 -13.90 -9.99
N VAL A 145 -10.09 -12.76 -10.11
CA VAL A 145 -9.91 -11.63 -9.19
C VAL A 145 -10.45 -11.98 -7.81
N THR A 146 -11.70 -12.46 -7.74
CA THR A 146 -12.34 -12.84 -6.48
C THR A 146 -11.80 -14.15 -5.93
N ALA A 147 -11.52 -15.14 -6.79
CA ALA A 147 -11.08 -16.46 -6.36
C ALA A 147 -9.59 -16.56 -6.00
N PHE A 148 -8.72 -15.68 -6.53
CA PHE A 148 -7.27 -15.82 -6.37
C PHE A 148 -6.55 -14.49 -6.07
N ALA A 149 -6.66 -13.49 -6.95
CA ALA A 149 -5.80 -12.31 -6.90
C ALA A 149 -6.04 -11.43 -5.66
N LYS A 150 -7.28 -11.34 -5.18
CA LYS A 150 -7.63 -10.63 -3.94
C LYS A 150 -7.28 -11.43 -2.66
N PRO A 151 -7.72 -12.69 -2.49
CA PRO A 151 -7.55 -13.38 -1.21
C PRO A 151 -6.10 -13.77 -0.90
N VAL A 152 -5.30 -14.18 -1.89
CA VAL A 152 -3.93 -14.68 -1.66
C VAL A 152 -3.05 -13.63 -0.93
N PRO A 153 -2.90 -12.38 -1.42
CA PRO A 153 -2.11 -11.36 -0.71
C PRO A 153 -2.66 -11.02 0.68
N ALA A 154 -4.00 -10.99 0.84
CA ALA A 154 -4.63 -10.68 2.12
C ALA A 154 -4.29 -11.74 3.19
N ILE A 155 -4.34 -13.03 2.83
CA ILE A 155 -3.99 -14.13 3.75
C ILE A 155 -2.50 -14.11 4.08
N VAL A 156 -1.64 -13.82 3.10
CA VAL A 156 -0.19 -13.70 3.32
C VAL A 156 0.13 -12.57 4.30
N ILE A 157 -0.52 -11.40 4.15
CA ILE A 157 -0.37 -10.27 5.08
C ILE A 157 -0.87 -10.66 6.48
N CYS A 158 -2.07 -11.24 6.60
CA CYS A 158 -2.61 -11.72 7.87
C CYS A 158 -1.70 -12.74 8.55
N TRP A 159 -1.07 -13.62 7.77
CA TRP A 159 -0.10 -14.59 8.30
C TRP A 159 1.20 -13.94 8.74
N GLY A 160 1.75 -13.00 7.97
CA GLY A 160 2.95 -12.24 8.34
C GLY A 160 2.74 -11.37 9.59
N CYS A 161 1.53 -10.87 9.81
CA CYS A 161 1.16 -10.07 10.97
C CYS A 161 0.81 -10.91 12.22
N ARG A 162 0.67 -12.23 12.11
CA ARG A 162 0.51 -13.09 13.29
C ARG A 162 1.79 -13.01 14.11
N THR A 163 1.76 -12.16 15.14
CA THR A 163 2.69 -12.27 16.25
C THR A 163 2.57 -13.68 16.78
N ARG A 164 3.71 -14.33 17.03
CA ARG A 164 3.77 -15.62 17.70
C ARG A 164 3.30 -15.40 19.15
N THR A 165 1.99 -15.25 19.34
CA THR A 165 1.37 -15.29 20.67
C THR A 165 1.54 -16.72 21.15
N GLY A 166 2.59 -16.95 21.94
CA GLY A 166 2.71 -18.13 22.78
C GLY A 166 1.59 -18.09 23.82
N ALA A 167 0.39 -18.49 23.43
CA ALA A 167 -0.66 -18.85 24.35
C ALA A 167 -0.73 -20.38 24.40
N SER A 168 0.14 -20.94 25.23
CA SER A 168 -0.01 -22.28 25.79
C SER A 168 -1.37 -22.31 26.50
N SER A 169 -2.42 -22.77 25.84
CA SER A 169 -3.64 -23.20 26.51
C SER A 169 -3.37 -24.55 27.17
N ARG A 170 -2.75 -24.53 28.37
CA ARG A 170 -2.87 -25.66 29.29
C ARG A 170 -4.31 -25.66 29.80
N SER A 171 -5.06 -26.66 29.37
CA SER A 171 -6.33 -27.04 29.97
C SER A 171 -6.06 -27.51 31.41
N THR A 172 -6.29 -26.65 32.39
CA THR A 172 -6.58 -27.12 33.75
C THR A 172 -8.06 -27.43 33.82
N SER A 173 -8.38 -28.71 33.60
CA SER A 173 -9.60 -29.32 34.08
C SER A 173 -9.56 -29.34 35.61
N THR A 174 -10.39 -28.53 36.25
CA THR A 174 -10.71 -28.70 37.67
C THR A 174 -12.18 -29.04 37.77
N SER A 175 -12.48 -30.34 37.58
CA SER A 175 -13.67 -30.96 38.15
C SER A 175 -13.42 -31.14 39.65
N SER A 176 -14.20 -30.45 40.49
CA SER A 176 -14.37 -30.86 41.88
C SER A 176 -15.77 -30.48 42.34
N SER A 177 -16.67 -31.42 42.10
CA SER A 177 -17.93 -31.62 42.78
C SER A 177 -17.71 -31.80 44.29
N ALA A 178 -18.31 -30.93 45.09
CA ALA A 178 -18.58 -31.07 46.51
C ALA A 178 -19.83 -30.21 46.78
N GLU A 179 -20.87 -30.59 47.49
CA GLU A 179 -21.16 -31.77 48.29
C GLU A 179 -22.68 -31.68 48.58
N ARG A 180 -23.45 -32.76 48.36
CA ARG A 180 -24.80 -32.89 48.94
C ARG A 180 -24.65 -33.70 50.21
N SER A 181 -25.42 -33.30 51.24
CA SER A 181 -25.97 -34.11 52.34
C SER A 181 -25.44 -33.75 53.73
N ALA A 182 -26.32 -33.18 54.57
CA ALA A 182 -26.47 -33.41 56.02
C ALA A 182 -27.35 -32.27 56.60
N THR A 183 -28.66 -32.46 56.75
CA THR A 183 -29.39 -32.85 57.99
C THR A 183 -29.91 -31.66 58.82
N ARG A 184 -31.25 -31.62 58.93
CA ARG A 184 -32.09 -31.23 60.09
C ARG A 184 -31.54 -30.17 61.06
N SER A 185 -32.25 -29.04 61.19
CA SER A 185 -33.27 -28.86 62.25
C SER A 185 -34.15 -27.66 61.97
#